data_AF-A0A1I2EPK6-F1
#
_entry.id   AF-A0A1I2EPK6-F1
#
_cell.length_a   1.000
_cell.length_b   1.000
_cell.length_c   1.000
_cell.angle_alpha   90.00
_cell.angle_beta   90.00
_cell.angle_gamma   90.00
#
_symmetry.space_group_name_H-M   'P 1'
#
loop_
_entity.id
_entity.type
_entity.pdbx_description
1 polymer ?
#
loop_
_entity_poly.entity_id
_entity_poly.type
_entity_poly.pdbx_seq_one_letter_code
_entity_poly.pdbx_strand_id
1 'polypeptide(L)'
;MSVEDTAVARLRRWQDSGGRWRVLARGGGTLVIALLTCDSGEEVDRLSAGDQALLDFVGDRDGSDDDPAPSVVVRDRDAAGKPRNSRPRDALGRPLPPGAPGVPTMPDDLDLPPADALRLAQRLLDDGLPFHAHEVLEAAWKAAPADERELWRGLAQLAVGLTHARRGNLTGAARLLLRAAERTGGYAGGAPHQIAASGLSDWARTTAAHLERSGRAGEAPMPRLTTVTSERRTSVPGPATPG
;
A
#
# COMPACT_ATOMS: atom_id res chain seq x y z
N MET A 1 38.72 -7.72 -9.81
CA MET A 1 38.17 -9.07 -10.03
C MET A 1 36.67 -8.96 -9.83
N SER A 2 35.95 -9.04 -10.93
CA SER A 2 34.59 -8.52 -11.13
C SER A 2 33.55 -9.31 -10.34
N VAL A 3 32.69 -8.61 -9.59
CA VAL A 3 31.51 -9.21 -8.97
C VAL A 3 30.59 -9.65 -10.12
N GLU A 4 30.44 -10.96 -10.28
CA GLU A 4 29.86 -11.60 -11.47
C GLU A 4 28.49 -11.04 -11.86
N ASP A 5 28.34 -10.73 -13.15
CA ASP A 5 27.08 -10.39 -13.81
C ASP A 5 26.22 -11.65 -14.01
N THR A 6 25.89 -12.31 -12.89
CA THR A 6 25.08 -13.54 -12.90
C THR A 6 23.64 -13.23 -13.29
N ALA A 7 22.99 -14.21 -13.93
CA ALA A 7 21.60 -14.10 -14.35
C ALA A 7 20.66 -13.78 -13.18
N VAL A 8 20.93 -14.37 -12.00
CA VAL A 8 20.21 -14.09 -10.75
C VAL A 8 20.43 -12.65 -10.28
N ALA A 9 21.67 -12.14 -10.30
CA ALA A 9 21.95 -10.76 -9.89
C ALA A 9 21.24 -9.75 -10.80
N ARG A 10 21.22 -9.99 -12.11
CA ARG A 10 20.48 -9.16 -13.06
C ARG A 10 18.97 -9.19 -12.82
N LEU A 11 18.41 -10.38 -12.57
CA LEU A 11 16.98 -10.56 -12.31
C LEU A 11 16.55 -9.89 -10.98
N ARG A 12 17.38 -10.00 -9.93
CA ARG A 12 17.17 -9.32 -8.65
C ARG A 12 17.24 -7.80 -8.79
N ARG A 13 18.28 -7.27 -9.46
CA ARG A 13 18.40 -5.82 -9.72
C ARG A 13 17.18 -5.28 -10.49
N TRP A 14 16.67 -6.04 -11.46
CA TRP A 14 15.46 -5.68 -12.20
C TRP A 14 14.21 -5.67 -11.30
N GLN A 15 14.04 -6.67 -10.45
CA GLN A 15 12.93 -6.70 -9.48
C GLN A 15 13.04 -5.56 -8.44
N ASP A 16 14.24 -5.28 -7.96
CA ASP A 16 14.53 -4.24 -6.98
C ASP A 16 14.27 -2.84 -7.56
N SER A 17 14.50 -2.62 -8.86
CA SER A 17 14.12 -1.39 -9.56
C SER A 17 12.60 -1.25 -9.76
N GLY A 18 11.84 -2.31 -9.48
CA GLY A 18 10.38 -2.38 -9.62
C GLY A 18 9.91 -2.96 -10.95
N GLY A 19 10.82 -3.42 -11.80
CA GLY A 19 10.49 -4.14 -13.02
C GLY A 19 9.94 -5.54 -12.71
N ARG A 20 9.01 -6.02 -13.54
CA ARG A 20 8.45 -7.38 -13.42
C ARG A 20 9.22 -8.32 -14.32
N TRP A 21 9.22 -9.61 -14.04
CA TRP A 21 9.78 -10.61 -14.96
C TRP A 21 8.84 -11.80 -15.12
N ARG A 22 8.89 -12.48 -16.28
CA ARG A 22 8.04 -13.65 -16.59
C ARG A 22 8.82 -14.74 -17.31
N VAL A 23 8.65 -15.99 -16.91
CA VAL A 23 9.20 -17.15 -17.61
C VAL A 23 8.40 -17.39 -18.88
N LEU A 24 9.08 -17.33 -20.02
CA LEU A 24 8.51 -17.60 -21.34
C LEU A 24 8.65 -19.07 -21.74
N ALA A 25 9.73 -19.74 -21.30
CA ALA A 25 9.98 -21.14 -21.60
C ALA A 25 10.83 -21.80 -20.52
N ARG A 26 10.53 -23.09 -20.28
CA ARG A 26 11.26 -23.99 -19.40
C ARG A 26 11.60 -25.25 -20.19
N GLY A 27 12.87 -25.63 -20.27
CA GLY A 27 13.25 -26.88 -20.96
C GLY A 27 14.75 -27.13 -20.96
N GLY A 28 15.14 -28.39 -20.80
CA GLY A 28 16.55 -28.81 -20.88
C GLY A 28 17.49 -28.15 -19.86
N GLY A 29 16.97 -27.78 -18.67
CA GLY A 29 17.73 -27.04 -17.65
C GLY A 29 17.97 -25.56 -17.98
N THR A 30 17.31 -25.01 -19.00
CA THR A 30 17.40 -23.60 -19.38
C THR A 30 16.07 -22.89 -19.14
N LEU A 31 16.15 -21.65 -18.66
CA LEU A 31 15.03 -20.73 -18.52
C LEU A 31 15.18 -19.57 -19.49
N VAL A 32 14.06 -19.21 -20.14
CA VAL A 32 13.92 -17.97 -20.91
C VAL A 32 12.97 -17.06 -20.17
N ILE A 33 13.42 -15.85 -19.81
CA ILE A 33 12.72 -14.91 -18.93
C ILE A 33 12.63 -13.54 -19.59
N ALA A 34 11.43 -13.01 -19.74
CA ALA A 34 11.18 -11.63 -20.16
C ALA A 34 11.30 -10.68 -18.96
N LEU A 35 11.95 -9.54 -19.16
CA LEU A 35 12.00 -8.41 -18.25
C LEU A 35 10.99 -7.37 -18.72
N LEU A 36 9.98 -7.10 -17.90
CA LEU A 36 8.81 -6.28 -18.23
C LEU A 36 8.84 -4.93 -17.49
N THR A 37 8.36 -3.87 -18.14
CA THR A 37 8.10 -2.58 -17.49
C THR A 37 7.09 -2.72 -16.34
N CYS A 38 7.14 -1.81 -15.37
CA CYS A 38 6.29 -1.87 -14.18
C CYS A 38 4.87 -1.33 -14.40
N ASP A 39 4.66 -0.55 -15.45
CA ASP A 39 3.46 0.23 -15.75
C ASP A 39 2.64 -0.32 -16.93
N SER A 40 3.30 -0.73 -18.02
CA SER A 40 2.65 -1.25 -19.24
C SER A 40 2.76 -2.78 -19.39
N GLY A 41 3.71 -3.42 -18.72
CA GLY A 41 3.99 -4.86 -18.88
C GLY A 41 4.66 -5.18 -20.22
N GLU A 42 5.24 -4.18 -20.89
CA GLU A 42 5.99 -4.32 -22.14
C GLU A 42 7.34 -4.99 -21.88
N GLU A 43 7.76 -5.90 -22.77
CA GLU A 43 9.07 -6.55 -22.69
C GLU A 43 10.17 -5.55 -23.05
N VAL A 44 10.98 -5.21 -22.05
CA VAL A 44 12.16 -4.34 -22.18
C VAL A 44 13.36 -5.14 -22.64
N ASP A 45 13.48 -6.37 -22.15
CA ASP A 45 14.67 -7.20 -22.37
C ASP A 45 14.36 -8.68 -22.12
N ARG A 46 15.27 -9.57 -22.54
CA ARG A 46 15.16 -11.02 -22.39
C ARG A 46 16.44 -11.62 -21.84
N LEU A 47 16.28 -12.42 -20.80
CA LEU A 47 17.34 -13.21 -20.17
C LEU A 47 17.15 -14.68 -20.54
N SER A 48 18.21 -15.34 -21.02
CA SER A 48 18.22 -16.79 -21.25
C SER A 48 19.44 -17.38 -20.56
N ALA A 49 19.22 -18.29 -19.61
CA ALA A 49 20.30 -18.90 -18.85
C ALA A 49 19.89 -20.27 -18.29
N GLY A 50 20.87 -21.17 -18.21
CA GLY A 50 20.71 -22.54 -17.70
C GLY A 50 21.60 -22.85 -16.51
N ASP A 51 22.00 -21.84 -15.76
CA ASP A 51 22.74 -22.06 -14.51
C ASP A 51 21.80 -22.50 -13.38
N GLN A 52 22.31 -23.40 -12.52
CA GLN A 52 21.53 -23.99 -11.43
C GLN A 52 21.05 -22.92 -10.43
N ALA A 53 21.81 -21.86 -10.22
CA ALA A 53 21.42 -20.77 -9.31
C ALA A 53 20.18 -20.02 -9.82
N LEU A 54 20.04 -19.83 -11.13
CA LEU A 54 18.83 -19.26 -11.72
C LEU A 54 17.65 -20.22 -11.67
N LEU A 55 17.86 -21.51 -11.93
CA LEU A 55 16.83 -22.54 -11.79
C LEU A 55 16.29 -22.58 -10.35
N ASP A 56 17.18 -22.58 -9.36
CA ASP A 56 16.83 -22.59 -7.94
C ASP A 56 16.18 -21.27 -7.52
N PHE A 57 16.69 -20.14 -8.01
CA PHE A 57 16.11 -18.83 -7.71
C PHE A 57 14.69 -18.73 -8.25
N VAL A 58 14.46 -19.06 -9.52
CA VAL A 58 13.13 -18.98 -10.14
C VAL A 58 12.21 -20.05 -9.57
N GLY A 59 12.69 -21.27 -9.34
CA GLY A 59 11.88 -22.39 -8.88
C GLY A 59 10.73 -22.66 -9.85
N ASP A 60 9.54 -22.92 -9.32
CA ASP A 60 8.32 -23.19 -10.11
C ASP A 60 7.56 -21.91 -10.54
N ARG A 61 8.11 -20.71 -10.29
CA ARG A 61 7.44 -19.43 -10.56
C ARG A 61 7.33 -19.09 -12.04
N ASP A 62 6.16 -18.71 -12.52
CA ASP A 62 6.00 -18.23 -13.89
C ASP A 62 6.33 -16.74 -14.03
N GLY A 63 6.48 -16.01 -12.92
CA GLY A 63 6.99 -14.64 -12.91
C GLY A 63 7.35 -14.09 -11.53
N SER A 64 7.81 -12.83 -11.51
CA SER A 64 8.17 -12.10 -10.28
C SER A 64 7.00 -11.90 -9.31
N ASP A 65 5.78 -11.95 -9.83
CA ASP A 65 4.56 -11.84 -9.02
C ASP A 65 4.23 -13.14 -8.28
N ASP A 66 4.89 -14.25 -8.63
CA ASP A 66 4.72 -15.56 -8.01
C ASP A 66 5.70 -15.79 -6.85
N ASP A 67 6.25 -14.74 -6.23
CA ASP A 67 6.96 -14.88 -4.94
C ASP A 67 6.11 -15.77 -4.00
N PRO A 68 6.71 -16.82 -3.38
CA PRO A 68 5.94 -17.87 -2.75
C PRO A 68 5.06 -17.28 -1.66
N ALA A 69 3.75 -17.32 -1.89
CA ALA A 69 2.77 -17.22 -0.83
C ALA A 69 3.13 -18.28 0.23
N PRO A 70 3.10 -17.96 1.53
CA PRO A 70 3.33 -18.96 2.56
C PRO A 70 2.24 -20.03 2.45
N SER A 71 2.67 -21.25 2.12
CA SER A 71 1.97 -22.55 2.09
C SER A 71 0.58 -22.60 1.44
N VAL A 72 0.32 -23.68 0.70
CA VAL A 72 -0.97 -23.98 0.05
C VAL A 72 -2.13 -23.75 1.03
N VAL A 73 -2.78 -22.59 0.89
CA VAL A 73 -4.03 -22.31 1.57
C VAL A 73 -5.11 -22.84 0.65
N VAL A 74 -5.75 -23.94 1.04
CA VAL A 74 -7.08 -24.26 0.52
C VAL A 74 -7.91 -22.99 0.72
N ARG A 75 -8.21 -22.29 -0.38
CA ARG A 75 -8.97 -21.04 -0.34
C ARG A 75 -10.35 -21.41 0.17
N ASP A 76 -10.70 -20.87 1.34
CA ASP A 76 -12.05 -20.99 1.86
C ASP A 76 -12.98 -20.37 0.81
N ARG A 77 -14.05 -21.08 0.43
CA ARG A 77 -14.99 -20.62 -0.59
C ARG A 77 -16.38 -20.66 0.02
N ASP A 78 -17.19 -19.64 -0.26
CA ASP A 78 -18.62 -19.73 0.08
C ASP A 78 -19.34 -20.77 -0.80
N ALA A 79 -20.62 -21.01 -0.51
CA ALA A 79 -21.47 -21.92 -1.28
C ALA A 79 -21.60 -21.52 -2.78
N ALA A 80 -21.24 -20.29 -3.14
CA ALA A 80 -21.21 -19.78 -4.51
C ALA A 80 -19.80 -19.84 -5.15
N GLY A 81 -18.80 -20.37 -4.44
CA GLY A 81 -17.43 -20.53 -4.94
C GLY A 81 -16.56 -19.26 -4.84
N LYS A 82 -17.04 -18.18 -4.20
CA LYS A 82 -16.28 -16.95 -3.99
C LYS A 82 -15.21 -17.17 -2.92
N PRO A 83 -13.93 -16.83 -3.17
CA PRO A 83 -12.88 -16.92 -2.15
C PRO A 83 -13.26 -16.07 -0.93
N ARG A 84 -13.40 -16.69 0.24
CA ARG A 84 -13.52 -16.01 1.53
C ARG A 84 -12.14 -15.93 2.16
N ASN A 85 -11.75 -14.73 2.53
CA ASN A 85 -10.51 -14.51 3.27
C ASN A 85 -10.79 -14.60 4.78
N SER A 86 -11.21 -15.78 5.25
CA SER A 86 -11.65 -16.01 6.64
C SER A 86 -10.49 -16.18 7.64
N ARG A 87 -9.23 -16.19 7.17
CA ARG A 87 -8.08 -16.35 8.06
C ARG A 87 -7.96 -15.12 8.98
N PRO A 88 -7.88 -15.32 10.31
CA PRO A 88 -7.66 -14.23 11.25
C PRO A 88 -6.37 -13.49 10.90
N ARG A 89 -6.33 -12.18 11.14
CA ARG A 89 -5.20 -11.32 10.82
C ARG A 89 -4.72 -10.55 12.05
N ASP A 90 -3.43 -10.20 12.08
CA ASP A 90 -2.93 -9.25 13.08
C ASP A 90 -3.38 -7.80 12.77
N ALA A 91 -3.04 -6.88 13.66
CA ALA A 91 -3.34 -5.45 13.53
C ALA A 91 -2.80 -4.81 12.22
N LEU A 92 -1.75 -5.40 11.64
CA LEU A 92 -1.16 -4.95 10.38
C LEU A 92 -1.70 -5.73 9.18
N GLY A 93 -2.67 -6.62 9.34
CA GLY A 93 -3.28 -7.41 8.28
C GLY A 93 -2.48 -8.66 7.87
N ARG A 94 -1.47 -9.09 8.63
CA ARG A 94 -0.74 -10.34 8.33
C ARG A 94 -1.60 -11.54 8.72
N PRO A 95 -1.71 -12.58 7.88
CA PRO A 95 -2.45 -13.79 8.24
C PRO A 95 -1.87 -14.43 9.51
N LEU A 96 -2.75 -14.85 10.42
CA LEU A 96 -2.43 -15.61 11.60
C LEU A 96 -2.72 -17.11 11.39
N PRO A 97 -2.15 -17.99 12.22
CA PRO A 97 -2.54 -19.40 12.26
C PRO A 97 -4.05 -19.55 12.51
N PRO A 98 -4.70 -20.60 11.96
CA PRO A 98 -6.10 -20.91 12.26
C PRO A 98 -6.34 -21.02 13.78
N GLY A 99 -7.42 -20.41 14.27
CA GLY A 99 -7.78 -20.42 15.70
C GLY A 99 -7.06 -19.38 16.57
N ALA A 100 -6.05 -18.67 16.04
CA ALA A 100 -5.47 -17.53 16.75
C ALA A 100 -6.45 -16.34 16.77
N PRO A 101 -6.53 -15.57 17.87
CA PRO A 101 -7.33 -14.35 17.90
C PRO A 101 -6.72 -13.33 16.93
N GLY A 102 -7.50 -12.88 15.97
CA GLY A 102 -7.14 -11.80 15.04
C GLY A 102 -7.90 -10.52 15.32
N VAL A 103 -7.45 -9.42 14.74
CA VAL A 103 -8.25 -8.20 14.63
C VAL A 103 -9.27 -8.42 13.51
N PRO A 104 -10.58 -8.20 13.76
CA PRO A 104 -11.60 -8.29 12.72
C PRO A 104 -11.29 -7.31 11.58
N THR A 105 -11.29 -7.81 10.34
CA THR A 105 -11.21 -6.96 9.15
C THR A 105 -12.48 -6.14 8.99
N MET A 106 -12.42 -5.06 8.21
CA MET A 106 -13.62 -4.32 7.85
C MET A 106 -14.53 -5.18 6.96
N PRO A 107 -15.87 -4.99 7.02
CA PRO A 107 -16.80 -5.66 6.11
C PRO A 107 -16.52 -5.31 4.65
N ASP A 108 -16.64 -6.29 3.75
CA ASP A 108 -16.43 -6.10 2.30
C ASP A 108 -17.48 -5.15 1.68
N ASP A 109 -18.65 -5.03 2.30
CA ASP A 109 -19.81 -4.23 1.90
C ASP A 109 -19.95 -2.93 2.71
N LEU A 110 -18.85 -2.48 3.33
CA LEU A 110 -18.81 -1.21 4.05
C LEU A 110 -19.16 -0.04 3.12
N ASP A 111 -20.35 0.53 3.31
CA ASP A 111 -20.83 1.71 2.60
C ASP A 111 -21.05 2.85 3.61
N LEU A 112 -20.08 3.77 3.69
CA LEU A 112 -20.10 4.90 4.62
C LEU A 112 -20.12 6.22 3.85
N PRO A 113 -20.88 7.23 4.32
CA PRO A 113 -20.74 8.58 3.82
C PRO A 113 -19.28 9.07 3.90
N PRO A 114 -18.79 9.86 2.93
CA PRO A 114 -17.41 10.35 2.90
C PRO A 114 -16.86 10.88 4.24
N ALA A 115 -17.63 11.72 4.93
CA ALA A 115 -17.22 12.29 6.21
C ALA A 115 -17.04 11.24 7.31
N ASP A 116 -17.88 10.20 7.32
CA ASP A 116 -17.81 9.11 8.31
C ASP A 116 -16.67 8.15 8.00
N ALA A 117 -16.44 7.84 6.72
CA ALA A 117 -15.30 7.06 6.26
C ALA A 117 -13.97 7.74 6.64
N LEU A 118 -13.85 9.05 6.42
CA LEU A 118 -12.66 9.83 6.80
C LEU A 118 -12.45 9.85 8.32
N ARG A 119 -13.52 10.05 9.11
CA ARG A 119 -13.43 10.06 10.57
C ARG A 119 -13.03 8.69 11.12
N LEU A 120 -13.58 7.61 10.57
CA LEU A 120 -13.22 6.25 10.95
C LEU A 120 -11.77 5.94 10.58
N ALA A 121 -11.37 6.22 9.33
CA ALA A 121 -10.00 6.02 8.88
C ALA A 121 -8.98 6.83 9.71
N GLN A 122 -9.30 8.07 10.09
CA GLN A 122 -8.45 8.89 10.96
C GLN A 122 -8.25 8.23 12.33
N ARG A 123 -9.34 7.79 12.99
CA ARG A 123 -9.24 7.09 14.28
C ARG A 123 -8.40 5.83 14.18
N LEU A 124 -8.60 5.03 13.14
CA LEU A 124 -7.81 3.81 12.90
C LEU A 124 -6.32 4.13 12.70
N LEU A 125 -5.98 5.22 12.00
CA LEU A 125 -4.58 5.65 11.87
C LEU A 125 -3.99 6.08 13.23
N ASP A 126 -4.75 6.84 14.01
CA ASP A 126 -4.36 7.30 15.34
C ASP A 126 -4.16 6.12 16.31
N ASP A 127 -5.01 5.08 16.22
CA ASP A 127 -4.91 3.84 17.00
C ASP A 127 -3.82 2.88 16.47
N GLY A 128 -3.13 3.27 15.39
CA GLY A 128 -2.06 2.46 14.82
C GLY A 128 -2.55 1.23 14.05
N LEU A 129 -3.71 1.32 13.42
CA LEU A 129 -4.31 0.31 12.55
C LEU A 129 -4.36 0.76 11.08
N PRO A 130 -3.21 1.04 10.43
CA PRO A 130 -3.17 1.55 9.07
C PRO A 130 -3.71 0.58 8.02
N PHE A 131 -3.70 -0.73 8.30
CA PHE A 131 -4.30 -1.72 7.41
C PHE A 131 -5.83 -1.60 7.38
N HIS A 132 -6.46 -1.47 8.55
CA HIS A 132 -7.90 -1.27 8.66
C HIS A 132 -8.32 0.09 8.09
N ALA A 133 -7.52 1.14 8.31
CA ALA A 133 -7.74 2.44 7.67
C ALA A 133 -7.69 2.32 6.13
N HIS A 134 -6.76 1.52 5.59
CA HIS A 134 -6.72 1.22 4.16
C HIS A 134 -8.00 0.54 3.67
N GLU A 135 -8.53 -0.45 4.39
CA GLU A 135 -9.77 -1.13 4.01
C GLU A 135 -10.96 -0.15 3.94
N VAL A 136 -11.11 0.75 4.93
CA VAL A 136 -12.14 1.80 4.92
C VAL A 136 -12.00 2.73 3.71
N LEU A 137 -10.78 3.19 3.44
CA LEU A 137 -10.50 4.12 2.35
C LEU A 137 -10.61 3.46 0.96
N GLU A 138 -10.33 2.16 0.86
CA GLU A 138 -10.54 1.37 -0.35
C GLU A 138 -12.04 1.18 -0.64
N ALA A 139 -12.85 0.93 0.38
CA ALA A 139 -14.30 0.88 0.24
C ALA A 139 -14.86 2.22 -0.26
N ALA A 140 -14.44 3.33 0.37
CA ALA A 140 -14.80 4.68 -0.08
C ALA A 140 -14.34 4.96 -1.52
N TRP A 141 -13.13 4.51 -1.91
CA TRP A 141 -12.65 4.61 -3.29
C TRP A 141 -13.52 3.84 -4.29
N LYS A 142 -14.02 2.66 -3.94
CA LYS A 142 -14.90 1.86 -4.80
C LYS A 142 -16.26 2.54 -5.00
N ALA A 143 -16.74 3.27 -3.99
CA ALA A 143 -18.00 4.00 -4.02
C ALA A 143 -17.89 5.43 -4.58
N ALA A 144 -16.68 5.99 -4.67
CA ALA A 144 -16.45 7.38 -5.04
C ALA A 144 -16.87 7.71 -6.49
N PRO A 145 -17.38 8.92 -6.74
CA PRO A 145 -17.62 9.42 -8.10
C PRO A 145 -16.29 9.56 -8.87
N ALA A 146 -16.38 9.53 -10.19
CA ALA A 146 -15.21 9.37 -11.07
C ALA A 146 -14.16 10.48 -10.91
N ASP A 147 -14.60 11.71 -10.66
CA ASP A 147 -13.77 12.90 -10.45
C ASP A 147 -13.05 12.91 -9.10
N GLU A 148 -13.52 12.17 -8.10
CA GLU A 148 -12.88 12.02 -6.79
C GLU A 148 -12.08 10.73 -6.65
N ARG A 149 -12.26 9.78 -7.56
CA ARG A 149 -11.75 8.41 -7.43
C ARG A 149 -10.25 8.35 -7.22
N GLU A 150 -9.49 9.21 -7.88
CA GLU A 150 -8.03 9.24 -7.74
C GLU A 150 -7.58 9.83 -6.39
N LEU A 151 -8.35 10.76 -5.81
CA LEU A 151 -8.14 11.27 -4.44
C LEU A 151 -8.28 10.15 -3.40
N TRP A 152 -9.40 9.43 -3.44
CA TRP A 152 -9.67 8.31 -2.51
C TRP A 152 -8.65 7.18 -2.66
N ARG A 153 -8.23 6.89 -3.90
CA ARG A 153 -7.14 5.94 -4.15
C ARG A 153 -5.82 6.40 -3.54
N GLY A 154 -5.52 7.70 -3.59
CA GLY A 154 -4.37 8.30 -2.91
C GLY A 154 -4.41 8.09 -1.40
N LEU A 155 -5.57 8.31 -0.76
CA LEU A 155 -5.75 8.06 0.68
C LEU A 155 -5.54 6.58 1.05
N ALA A 156 -6.12 5.66 0.27
CA ALA A 156 -5.93 4.23 0.48
C ALA A 156 -4.45 3.81 0.32
N GLN A 157 -3.74 4.39 -0.66
CA GLN A 157 -2.30 4.17 -0.86
C GLN A 157 -1.44 4.70 0.29
N LEU A 158 -1.82 5.84 0.86
CA LEU A 158 -1.15 6.42 2.02
C LEU A 158 -1.23 5.48 3.24
N ALA A 159 -2.41 4.95 3.52
CA ALA A 159 -2.61 4.02 4.65
C ALA A 159 -1.89 2.67 4.47
N VAL A 160 -1.91 2.08 3.26
CA VAL A 160 -1.15 0.84 3.00
C VAL A 160 0.37 1.10 2.93
N GLY A 161 0.81 2.29 2.52
CA GLY A 161 2.21 2.71 2.62
C GLY A 161 2.72 2.69 4.07
N LEU A 162 1.93 3.23 5.01
CA LEU A 162 2.21 3.12 6.45
C LEU A 162 2.24 1.67 6.93
N THR A 163 1.34 0.83 6.44
CA THR A 163 1.33 -0.62 6.74
C THR A 163 2.64 -1.28 6.29
N HIS A 164 3.11 -1.00 5.08
CA HIS A 164 4.38 -1.51 4.57
C HIS A 164 5.57 -1.05 5.42
N ALA A 165 5.60 0.22 5.83
CA ALA A 165 6.67 0.76 6.67
C ALA A 165 6.74 0.00 8.00
N ARG A 166 5.59 -0.20 8.66
CA ARG A 166 5.50 -0.96 9.92
C ARG A 166 5.85 -2.43 9.78
N ARG A 167 5.70 -2.98 8.57
CA ARG A 167 6.10 -4.36 8.26
C ARG A 167 7.58 -4.50 7.92
N GLY A 168 8.35 -3.40 7.88
CA GLY A 168 9.77 -3.38 7.51
C GLY A 168 10.04 -3.26 6.01
N ASN A 169 9.00 -3.17 5.18
CA ASN A 169 9.16 -2.95 3.73
C ASN A 169 9.24 -1.44 3.44
N LEU A 170 10.39 -0.84 3.73
CA LEU A 170 10.59 0.61 3.66
C LEU A 170 10.61 1.13 2.22
N THR A 171 11.27 0.41 1.31
CA THR A 171 11.30 0.77 -0.12
C THR A 171 9.91 0.75 -0.73
N GLY A 172 9.12 -0.30 -0.45
CA GLY A 172 7.73 -0.39 -0.90
C GLY A 172 6.85 0.69 -0.30
N ALA A 173 7.06 1.01 0.98
CA ALA A 173 6.35 2.09 1.66
C ALA A 173 6.62 3.46 1.03
N ALA A 174 7.89 3.83 0.80
CA ALA A 174 8.26 5.10 0.18
C ALA A 174 7.62 5.26 -1.20
N ARG A 175 7.66 4.20 -2.04
CA ARG A 175 7.01 4.21 -3.37
C ARG A 175 5.50 4.38 -3.31
N LEU A 176 4.83 3.78 -2.32
CA LEU A 176 3.38 3.96 -2.13
C LEU A 176 3.05 5.39 -1.67
N LEU A 177 3.84 5.94 -0.75
CA LEU A 177 3.68 7.30 -0.25
C LEU A 177 3.90 8.36 -1.34
N LEU A 178 4.91 8.20 -2.20
CA LEU A 178 5.14 9.13 -3.31
C LEU A 178 3.98 9.12 -4.31
N ARG A 179 3.45 7.94 -4.66
CA ARG A 179 2.25 7.83 -5.52
C ARG A 179 1.00 8.43 -4.87
N ALA A 180 0.84 8.24 -3.55
CA ALA A 180 -0.23 8.89 -2.79
C ALA A 180 -0.08 10.42 -2.81
N ALA A 181 1.15 10.93 -2.73
CA ALA A 181 1.42 12.37 -2.78
C ALA A 181 1.08 12.99 -4.14
N GLU A 182 1.39 12.31 -5.25
CA GLU A 182 1.00 12.76 -6.58
C GLU A 182 -0.52 12.85 -6.73
N ARG A 183 -1.23 11.80 -6.30
CA ARG A 183 -2.69 11.71 -6.38
C ARG A 183 -3.37 12.78 -5.55
N THR A 184 -2.97 12.91 -4.28
CA THR A 184 -3.54 13.93 -3.37
C THR A 184 -3.15 15.33 -3.80
N GLY A 185 -1.93 15.54 -4.28
CA GLY A 185 -1.45 16.83 -4.79
C GLY A 185 -2.28 17.38 -5.95
N GLY A 186 -2.85 16.52 -6.80
CA GLY A 186 -3.78 16.93 -7.87
C GLY A 186 -5.04 17.66 -7.38
N TYR A 187 -5.36 17.57 -6.09
CA TYR A 187 -6.53 18.19 -5.46
C TYR A 187 -6.16 19.31 -4.48
N ALA A 188 -4.90 19.76 -4.45
CA ALA A 188 -4.42 20.77 -3.50
C ALA A 188 -5.18 22.11 -3.58
N GLY A 189 -5.71 22.46 -4.75
CA GLY A 189 -6.48 23.69 -4.99
C GLY A 189 -7.94 23.67 -4.54
N GLY A 190 -8.47 22.53 -4.08
CA GLY A 190 -9.87 22.43 -3.68
C GLY A 190 -10.37 21.00 -3.61
N ALA A 191 -9.91 20.24 -2.60
CA ALA A 191 -10.39 18.88 -2.38
C ALA A 191 -11.81 18.87 -1.78
N PRO A 192 -12.69 17.96 -2.22
CA PRO A 192 -14.00 17.76 -1.60
C PRO A 192 -13.87 17.15 -0.20
N HIS A 193 -14.98 17.09 0.53
CA HIS A 193 -15.09 16.45 1.86
C HIS A 193 -14.12 16.98 2.93
N GLN A 194 -13.61 18.21 2.75
CA GLN A 194 -12.61 18.83 3.63
C GLN A 194 -11.31 18.01 3.73
N ILE A 195 -10.98 17.21 2.72
CA ILE A 195 -9.74 16.43 2.70
C ILE A 195 -8.53 17.37 2.67
N ALA A 196 -7.55 17.15 3.53
CA ALA A 196 -6.33 17.97 3.65
C ALA A 196 -5.31 17.66 2.53
N ALA A 197 -5.73 17.68 1.27
CA ALA A 197 -4.99 17.16 0.12
C ALA A 197 -3.55 17.70 0.01
N SER A 198 -3.35 19.02 0.13
CA SER A 198 -2.01 19.63 0.11
C SER A 198 -1.15 19.11 1.26
N GLY A 199 -1.68 19.15 2.49
CA GLY A 199 -0.96 18.70 3.68
C GLY A 199 -0.62 17.21 3.63
N LEU A 200 -1.50 16.38 3.07
CA LEU A 200 -1.28 14.95 2.87
C LEU A 200 -0.19 14.69 1.82
N SER A 201 -0.17 15.44 0.72
CA SER A 201 0.89 15.35 -0.28
C SER A 201 2.26 15.67 0.33
N ASP A 202 2.35 16.78 1.06
CA ASP A 202 3.60 17.23 1.68
C ASP A 202 4.09 16.26 2.77
N TRP A 203 3.15 15.78 3.59
CA TRP A 203 3.43 14.78 4.60
C TRP A 203 3.94 13.47 3.98
N ALA A 204 3.32 13.00 2.90
CA ALA A 204 3.69 11.75 2.25
C ALA A 204 5.09 11.84 1.60
N ARG A 205 5.41 12.96 0.94
CA ARG A 205 6.76 13.23 0.38
C ARG A 205 7.82 13.26 1.47
N THR A 206 7.54 13.98 2.56
CA THR A 206 8.46 14.11 3.71
C THR A 206 8.70 12.76 4.37
N THR A 207 7.65 11.97 4.55
CA THR A 207 7.73 10.64 5.16
C THR A 207 8.50 9.67 4.27
N ALA A 208 8.22 9.64 2.96
CA ALA A 208 8.98 8.83 2.00
C ALA A 208 10.49 9.14 2.05
N ALA A 209 10.85 10.43 1.96
CA ALA A 209 12.23 10.88 2.04
C ALA A 209 12.89 10.56 3.40
N HIS A 210 12.12 10.47 4.49
CA HIS A 210 12.63 10.03 5.79
C HIS A 210 12.90 8.52 5.82
N LEU A 211 11.99 7.71 5.29
CA LEU A 211 12.16 6.25 5.22
C LEU A 211 13.41 5.87 4.43
N GLU A 212 13.62 6.52 3.28
CA GLU A 212 14.79 6.28 2.41
C GLU A 212 16.12 6.67 3.08
N ARG A 213 16.17 7.84 3.74
CA ARG A 213 17.41 8.32 4.38
C ARG A 213 17.75 7.57 5.66
N SER A 214 16.74 7.21 6.46
CA SER A 214 16.96 6.67 7.80
C SER A 214 17.04 5.15 7.84
N GLY A 215 16.52 4.46 6.82
CA GLY A 215 16.44 2.99 6.82
C GLY A 215 15.58 2.43 7.96
N ARG A 216 14.71 3.25 8.57
CA ARG A 216 13.80 2.85 9.64
C ARG A 216 12.44 3.50 9.47
N ALA A 217 11.39 2.83 9.94
CA ALA A 217 10.10 3.47 10.15
C ALA A 217 10.26 4.42 11.35
N GLY A 218 10.47 5.71 11.09
CA GLY A 218 10.52 6.73 12.12
C GLY A 218 9.16 6.93 12.79
N GLU A 219 9.18 7.60 13.94
CA GLU A 219 8.00 8.01 14.71
C GLU A 219 7.33 9.24 14.08
N ALA A 220 7.18 9.23 12.75
CA ALA A 220 6.55 10.31 12.02
C ALA A 220 5.11 10.51 12.53
N PRO A 221 4.67 11.75 12.77
CA PRO A 221 3.32 12.01 13.22
C PRO A 221 2.32 11.44 12.21
N MET A 222 1.23 10.85 12.69
CA MET A 222 0.17 10.32 11.81
C MET A 222 -0.41 11.44 10.94
N PRO A 223 -0.75 11.15 9.67
CA PRO A 223 -1.32 12.14 8.79
C PRO A 223 -2.71 12.56 9.29
N ARG A 224 -3.08 13.82 9.01
CA ARG A 224 -4.43 14.34 9.23
C ARG A 224 -5.19 14.30 7.92
N LEU A 225 -6.21 13.46 7.84
CA LEU A 225 -6.98 13.21 6.61
C LEU A 225 -7.84 14.40 6.22
N THR A 226 -8.37 15.13 7.20
CA THR A 226 -9.23 16.30 7.00
C THR A 226 -8.58 17.57 7.51
N THR A 227 -8.90 18.70 6.90
CA THR A 227 -8.53 20.01 7.44
C THR A 227 -9.31 20.22 8.73
N VAL A 228 -8.62 20.48 9.84
CA VAL A 228 -9.30 20.91 11.06
C VAL A 228 -9.71 22.35 10.79
N THR A 229 -11.00 22.58 10.51
CA THR A 229 -11.55 23.92 10.65
C THR A 229 -11.43 24.23 12.13
N SER A 230 -10.42 25.00 12.54
CA SER A 230 -10.42 25.56 13.89
C SER A 230 -11.67 26.41 13.97
N GLU A 231 -12.70 25.91 14.63
CA GLU A 231 -13.81 26.75 15.05
C GLU A 231 -13.16 27.90 15.82
N ARG A 232 -13.25 29.12 15.28
CA ARG A 232 -12.92 30.31 16.07
C ARG A 232 -13.74 30.17 17.33
N ARG A 233 -13.06 29.92 18.44
CA ARG A 233 -13.63 30.05 19.78
C ARG A 233 -14.10 31.48 19.87
N THR A 234 -15.37 31.72 19.58
CA THR A 234 -16.02 33.02 19.76
C THR A 234 -15.95 33.28 21.26
N SER A 235 -14.97 34.09 21.65
CA SER A 235 -14.87 34.60 23.00
C SER A 235 -16.13 35.43 23.22
N VAL A 236 -17.10 34.87 23.94
CA VAL A 236 -18.23 35.63 24.45
C VAL A 236 -17.63 36.70 25.38
N PRO A 237 -17.80 38.01 25.10
CA PRO A 237 -17.38 39.03 26.05
C PRO A 237 -18.20 38.83 27.33
N GLY A 238 -17.52 38.64 28.45
CA GLY A 238 -18.18 38.58 29.77
C GLY A 238 -18.99 39.85 30.04
N PRO A 239 -20.08 39.77 30.82
CA PRO A 239 -20.96 40.90 31.04
C PRO A 239 -20.20 42.06 31.71
N ALA A 240 -20.38 43.26 31.16
CA ALA A 240 -19.82 44.48 31.72
C ALA A 240 -20.42 44.74 33.11
N THR A 241 -19.56 44.91 34.11
CA THR A 241 -19.94 45.35 35.45
C THR A 241 -20.35 46.82 35.41
N PRO A 242 -21.52 47.23 35.93
CA PRO A 242 -21.89 48.63 36.03
C PRO A 242 -21.14 49.30 37.19
N GLY A 243 -20.61 50.50 36.93
CA GLY A 243 -20.12 51.45 37.92
C GLY A 243 -20.97 52.72 37.88
#